data_AF-A0A515A6M5-F1
#
_entry.id   AF-A0A515A6M5-F1
#
_cell.length_a   1.000
_cell.length_b   1.000
_cell.length_c   1.000
_cell.angle_alpha   90.00
_cell.angle_beta   90.00
_cell.angle_gamma   90.00
#
_symmetry.space_group_name_H-M   'P 1'
#
loop_
_entity.id
_entity.type
_entity.pdbx_description
1 polymer ?
#
loop_
_entity_poly.entity_id
_entity_poly.type
_entity_poly.pdbx_seq_one_letter_code
_entity_poly.pdbx_strand_id
1 'polypeptide(L)'
;MKIAFAEMNIFESLKIRRWEKGHWQYIYILLWRLYNVYRFITISSYRSRIIYSFRFKNHYHQFSNFTRSDRYPDLFKIAKKHFQDIEKPTILSFGCSTGEEVATLSEYIPHATIVGVDINKWCLKQATRNFHAPNRFFYHCFSQEFLEMNNFDAIFCLAVFQHPGNRHNSVQTESYYPFSHFEKKINELSEKLKPNGLFFIDHCDFNFLEVNIMKQYRIAPFLNNQCLRQRPLFNRDNKKTAMVQTNFRVFQKK
;
A
#
# COMPACT_ATOMS: atom_id res chain seq x y z
N MET A 1 -4.75 33.49 -21.21
CA MET A 1 -5.84 32.50 -21.37
C MET A 1 -6.87 32.74 -20.26
N LYS A 2 -7.94 33.51 -20.54
CA LYS A 2 -9.01 33.81 -19.57
C LYS A 2 -9.99 32.64 -19.59
N ILE A 3 -9.94 31.78 -18.57
CA ILE A 3 -10.92 30.70 -18.41
C ILE A 3 -12.22 31.33 -17.92
N ALA A 4 -13.33 31.04 -18.60
CA ALA A 4 -14.66 31.53 -18.26
C ALA A 4 -15.12 30.93 -16.92
N PHE A 5 -15.12 31.74 -15.85
CA PHE A 5 -15.53 31.35 -14.50
C PHE A 5 -17.06 31.32 -14.28
N ALA A 6 -17.86 31.55 -15.33
CA ALA A 6 -19.28 31.86 -15.21
C ALA A 6 -20.18 30.69 -14.76
N GLU A 7 -19.69 29.44 -14.83
CA GLU A 7 -20.50 28.24 -14.48
C GLU A 7 -19.86 27.36 -13.39
N MET A 8 -18.82 27.85 -12.71
CA MET A 8 -18.15 27.05 -11.66
C MET A 8 -18.80 27.28 -10.29
N ASN A 9 -19.27 26.19 -9.66
CA ASN A 9 -19.63 26.20 -8.24
C ASN A 9 -18.42 26.70 -7.41
N ILE A 10 -18.71 27.46 -6.36
CA ILE A 10 -17.75 28.02 -5.41
C ILE A 10 -16.68 27.00 -4.94
N PHE A 11 -17.03 25.71 -4.82
CA PHE A 11 -16.08 24.67 -4.43
C PHE A 11 -15.04 24.36 -5.52
N GLU A 12 -15.44 24.34 -6.79
CA GLU A 12 -14.53 24.11 -7.91
C GLU A 12 -13.66 25.33 -8.17
N SER A 13 -14.21 26.55 -8.05
CA SER A 13 -13.42 27.77 -8.16
C SER A 13 -12.37 27.86 -7.04
N LEU A 14 -12.73 27.49 -5.79
CA LEU A 14 -11.79 27.39 -4.67
C LEU A 14 -10.72 26.30 -4.87
N LYS A 15 -11.05 25.15 -5.46
CA LYS A 15 -10.07 24.09 -5.76
C LYS A 15 -9.04 24.52 -6.80
N ILE A 16 -9.43 25.27 -7.82
CA ILE A 16 -8.51 25.76 -8.85
C ILE A 16 -7.66 26.90 -8.28
N ARG A 17 -8.29 27.86 -7.60
CA ARG A 17 -7.62 29.05 -7.05
C ARG A 17 -6.75 28.78 -5.83
N ARG A 18 -6.78 27.57 -5.24
CA ARG A 18 -5.89 27.19 -4.11
C ARG A 18 -4.40 27.29 -4.44
N TRP A 19 -4.05 27.30 -5.73
CA TRP A 19 -2.69 27.42 -6.23
C TRP A 19 -2.31 28.87 -6.62
N GLU A 20 -3.28 29.79 -6.65
CA GLU A 20 -3.05 31.22 -6.90
C GLU A 20 -2.62 31.92 -5.60
N LYS A 21 -1.56 32.73 -5.63
CA LYS A 21 -1.15 33.51 -4.46
C LYS A 21 -2.17 34.63 -4.19
N GLY A 22 -2.71 34.72 -2.97
CA GLY A 22 -3.63 35.81 -2.57
C GLY A 22 -4.67 35.39 -1.54
N HIS A 23 -5.64 36.28 -1.26
CA HIS A 23 -6.68 36.09 -0.24
C HIS A 23 -7.51 34.80 -0.42
N TRP A 24 -7.77 34.39 -1.66
CA TRP A 24 -8.46 33.13 -1.97
C TRP A 24 -7.72 31.88 -1.47
N GLN A 25 -6.38 31.91 -1.50
CA GLN A 25 -5.56 30.84 -0.97
C GLN A 25 -5.74 30.69 0.55
N TYR A 26 -5.74 31.81 1.28
CA TYR A 26 -5.94 31.82 2.73
C TYR A 26 -7.33 31.34 3.12
N ILE A 27 -8.37 31.79 2.40
CA ILE A 27 -9.76 31.33 2.60
C ILE A 27 -9.86 29.82 2.38
N TYR A 28 -9.31 29.30 1.27
CA TYR A 28 -9.30 27.86 1.01
C TYR A 28 -8.57 27.09 2.11
N ILE A 29 -7.40 27.56 2.55
CA ILE A 29 -6.63 26.92 3.64
C ILE A 29 -7.45 26.89 4.93
N LEU A 30 -8.11 27.99 5.29
CA LEU A 30 -8.95 28.07 6.49
C LEU A 30 -10.13 27.08 6.41
N LEU A 31 -10.91 27.12 5.34
CA LEU A 31 -12.04 26.21 5.12
C LEU A 31 -11.60 24.74 5.11
N TRP A 32 -10.47 24.45 4.47
CA TRP A 32 -9.88 23.12 4.45
C TRP A 32 -9.46 22.66 5.84
N ARG A 33 -8.87 23.54 6.66
CA ARG A 33 -8.53 23.22 8.06
C ARG A 33 -9.78 22.91 8.88
N LEU A 34 -10.81 23.76 8.80
CA LEU A 34 -12.09 23.53 9.48
C LEU A 34 -12.73 22.20 9.07
N TYR A 35 -12.72 21.90 7.76
CA TYR A 35 -13.22 20.62 7.25
C TYR A 35 -12.43 19.42 7.78
N ASN A 36 -11.10 19.50 7.87
CA ASN A 36 -10.30 18.42 8.45
C ASN A 36 -10.55 18.24 9.96
N VAL A 37 -10.79 19.32 10.71
CA VAL A 37 -11.20 19.25 12.12
C VAL A 37 -12.55 18.53 12.25
N TYR A 38 -13.54 18.93 11.44
CA TYR A 38 -14.83 18.26 11.38
C TYR A 38 -14.67 16.76 11.09
N ARG A 39 -13.87 16.39 10.08
CA ARG A 39 -13.60 14.97 9.74
C ARG A 39 -12.91 14.22 10.87
N PHE A 40 -12.01 14.86 11.60
CA PHE A 40 -11.31 14.25 12.74
C PHE A 40 -12.29 13.93 13.88
N ILE A 41 -13.25 14.81 14.12
CA ILE A 41 -14.26 14.61 15.17
C ILE A 41 -15.27 13.53 14.74
N THR A 42 -15.76 13.61 13.50
CA THR A 42 -16.91 12.81 13.04
C THR A 42 -16.55 11.48 12.39
N ILE A 43 -15.41 11.37 11.72
CA ILE A 43 -15.04 10.20 10.92
C ILE A 43 -13.93 9.42 11.64
N SER A 44 -14.32 8.32 12.29
CA SER A 44 -13.41 7.44 13.05
C SER A 44 -12.22 6.93 12.23
N SER A 45 -12.44 6.57 10.96
CA SER A 45 -11.38 6.13 10.04
C SER A 45 -10.38 7.23 9.70
N TYR A 46 -10.84 8.48 9.55
CA TYR A 46 -9.96 9.63 9.31
C TYR A 46 -9.16 9.98 10.57
N ARG A 47 -9.84 10.05 11.73
CA ARG A 47 -9.19 10.26 13.03
C ARG A 47 -8.08 9.25 13.28
N SER A 48 -8.37 7.97 13.09
CA SER A 48 -7.41 6.91 13.34
C SER A 48 -6.20 7.00 12.41
N ARG A 49 -6.38 7.32 11.13
CA ARG A 49 -5.25 7.55 10.20
C ARG A 49 -4.34 8.67 10.67
N ILE A 50 -4.91 9.80 11.09
CA ILE A 50 -4.13 10.94 11.60
C ILE A 50 -3.32 10.51 12.83
N ILE A 51 -3.97 9.95 13.85
CA ILE A 51 -3.33 9.53 15.11
C ILE A 51 -2.18 8.54 14.83
N TYR A 52 -2.42 7.53 13.99
CA TYR A 52 -1.42 6.49 13.72
C TYR A 52 -0.28 7.00 12.83
N SER A 53 -0.54 7.91 11.89
CA SER A 53 0.51 8.54 11.09
C SER A 53 1.50 9.35 11.94
N PHE A 54 1.03 9.97 13.03
CA PHE A 54 1.89 10.66 13.97
C PHE A 54 2.59 9.68 14.92
N ARG A 55 1.83 8.75 15.53
CA ARG A 55 2.36 7.78 16.51
C ARG A 55 3.43 6.87 15.92
N PHE A 56 3.27 6.45 14.66
CA PHE A 56 4.15 5.49 14.01
C PHE A 56 4.83 6.07 12.77
N LYS A 57 5.16 7.36 12.79
CA LYS A 57 5.72 8.11 11.64
C LYS A 57 6.76 7.34 10.82
N ASN A 58 7.69 6.63 11.47
CA ASN A 58 8.78 5.91 10.80
C ASN A 58 8.38 4.54 10.20
N HIS A 59 7.20 4.03 10.56
CA HIS A 59 6.68 2.73 10.13
C HIS A 59 5.35 2.85 9.38
N TYR A 60 4.86 4.08 9.21
CA TYR A 60 3.61 4.35 8.53
C TYR A 60 3.87 4.59 7.04
N HIS A 61 3.78 3.52 6.26
CA HIS A 61 4.18 3.51 4.85
C HIS A 61 3.17 4.19 3.92
N GLN A 62 1.90 4.26 4.32
CA GLN A 62 0.83 4.83 3.51
C GLN A 62 -0.29 5.44 4.36
N PHE A 63 -0.74 6.63 3.95
CA PHE A 63 -1.86 7.32 4.60
C PHE A 63 -3.25 6.87 4.17
N SER A 64 -3.42 6.39 2.92
CA SER A 64 -4.72 5.91 2.46
C SER A 64 -4.99 4.50 2.98
N ASN A 65 -6.17 4.27 3.55
CA ASN A 65 -6.67 2.93 3.85
C ASN A 65 -7.55 2.36 2.72
N PHE A 66 -7.54 2.98 1.54
CA PHE A 66 -8.36 2.52 0.41
C PHE A 66 -7.96 1.11 -0.02
N THR A 67 -8.95 0.23 0.01
CA THR A 67 -8.87 -1.16 -0.45
C THR A 67 -10.23 -1.55 -1.04
N ARG A 68 -10.27 -2.65 -1.78
CA ARG A 68 -11.48 -3.23 -2.37
C ARG A 68 -11.27 -4.72 -2.58
N SER A 69 -12.35 -5.50 -2.55
CA SER A 69 -12.30 -6.92 -2.92
C SER A 69 -11.80 -7.08 -4.36
N ASP A 70 -11.05 -8.16 -4.60
CA ASP A 70 -10.53 -8.52 -5.92
C ASP A 70 -9.84 -7.36 -6.66
N ARG A 71 -9.03 -6.57 -5.92
CA ARG A 71 -8.33 -5.41 -6.48
C ARG A 71 -7.27 -5.78 -7.52
N TYR A 72 -6.64 -6.94 -7.37
CA TYR A 72 -5.52 -7.44 -8.18
C TYR A 72 -5.76 -8.89 -8.64
N PRO A 73 -6.82 -9.13 -9.43
CA PRO A 73 -7.28 -10.48 -9.75
C PRO A 73 -6.22 -11.31 -10.49
N ASP A 74 -5.39 -10.65 -11.29
CA ASP A 74 -4.30 -11.31 -12.02
C ASP A 74 -3.21 -11.86 -11.08
N LEU A 75 -2.83 -11.09 -10.05
CA LEU A 75 -1.88 -11.57 -9.02
C LEU A 75 -2.49 -12.68 -8.16
N PHE A 76 -3.78 -12.59 -7.81
CA PHE A 76 -4.45 -13.63 -7.06
C PHE A 76 -4.61 -14.93 -7.86
N LYS A 77 -4.83 -14.85 -9.17
CA LYS A 77 -4.80 -16.01 -10.08
C LYS A 77 -3.42 -16.67 -10.16
N ILE A 78 -2.34 -15.87 -10.20
CA ILE A 78 -0.97 -16.40 -10.14
C ILE A 78 -0.77 -17.20 -8.85
N ALA A 79 -1.15 -16.60 -7.70
CA ALA A 79 -1.02 -17.26 -6.41
C ALA A 79 -1.86 -18.55 -6.33
N LYS A 80 -3.12 -18.51 -6.75
CA LYS A 80 -3.99 -19.69 -6.80
C LYS A 80 -3.36 -20.84 -7.59
N LYS A 81 -2.84 -20.55 -8.78
CA LYS A 81 -2.18 -21.57 -9.61
C LYS A 81 -0.93 -22.11 -8.94
N HIS A 82 -0.10 -21.26 -8.33
CA HIS A 82 1.14 -21.68 -7.68
C HIS A 82 0.90 -22.53 -6.43
N PHE A 83 -0.15 -22.22 -5.67
CA PHE A 83 -0.44 -22.85 -4.38
C PHE A 83 -1.46 -24.00 -4.46
N GLN A 84 -1.87 -24.41 -5.66
CA GLN A 84 -2.84 -25.49 -5.85
C GLN A 84 -2.35 -26.84 -5.28
N ASP A 85 -1.05 -27.11 -5.38
CA ASP A 85 -0.41 -28.38 -4.99
C ASP A 85 0.29 -28.28 -3.62
N ILE A 86 0.18 -27.13 -2.94
CA ILE A 86 0.71 -26.94 -1.59
C ILE A 86 -0.45 -27.16 -0.63
N GLU A 87 -0.32 -28.15 0.26
CA GLU A 87 -1.41 -28.64 1.10
C GLU A 87 -2.03 -27.56 2.01
N LYS A 88 -1.21 -26.70 2.62
CA LYS A 88 -1.67 -25.65 3.54
C LYS A 88 -0.72 -24.45 3.53
N PRO A 89 -0.69 -23.65 2.45
CA PRO A 89 0.22 -22.52 2.34
C PRO A 89 -0.13 -21.45 3.37
N THR A 90 0.89 -20.81 3.94
CA THR A 90 0.73 -19.67 4.84
C THR A 90 1.09 -18.39 4.10
N ILE A 91 0.12 -17.48 3.96
CA ILE A 91 0.22 -16.29 3.11
C ILE A 91 0.05 -15.04 3.97
N LEU A 92 0.99 -14.10 3.85
CA LEU A 92 0.91 -12.79 4.49
C LEU A 92 0.36 -11.74 3.52
N SER A 93 -0.66 -11.00 3.93
CA SER A 93 -1.08 -9.72 3.35
C SER A 93 -0.59 -8.61 4.27
N PHE A 94 0.53 -7.97 3.89
CA PHE A 94 1.11 -6.86 4.64
C PHE A 94 0.47 -5.55 4.20
N GLY A 95 -0.06 -4.77 5.15
CA GLY A 95 -0.90 -3.60 4.89
C GLY A 95 -2.32 -3.97 4.49
N CYS A 96 -2.95 -4.90 5.21
CA CYS A 96 -4.24 -5.51 4.84
C CYS A 96 -5.45 -4.54 4.93
N SER A 97 -5.27 -3.34 5.51
CA SER A 97 -6.33 -2.36 5.71
C SER A 97 -7.57 -2.99 6.37
N THR A 98 -8.76 -2.80 5.79
CA THR A 98 -10.03 -3.31 6.30
C THR A 98 -10.31 -4.77 5.94
N GLY A 99 -9.32 -5.50 5.40
CA GLY A 99 -9.33 -6.96 5.28
C GLY A 99 -9.82 -7.55 3.95
N GLU A 100 -10.24 -6.72 2.99
CA GLU A 100 -10.78 -7.16 1.70
C GLU A 100 -9.78 -8.02 0.89
N GLU A 101 -8.49 -7.68 0.95
CA GLU A 101 -7.43 -8.48 0.29
C GLU A 101 -7.29 -9.87 0.93
N VAL A 102 -7.33 -9.95 2.26
CA VAL A 102 -7.28 -11.22 3.01
C VAL A 102 -8.48 -12.09 2.69
N ALA A 103 -9.68 -11.49 2.67
CA ALA A 103 -10.90 -12.19 2.30
C ALA A 103 -10.81 -12.73 0.87
N THR A 104 -10.39 -11.89 -0.09
CA THR A 104 -10.23 -12.30 -1.49
C THR A 104 -9.21 -13.44 -1.63
N LEU A 105 -8.03 -13.34 -1.01
CA LEU A 105 -7.01 -14.38 -1.08
C LEU A 105 -7.52 -15.73 -0.58
N SER A 106 -8.31 -15.74 0.49
CA SER A 106 -8.91 -16.97 1.01
C SER A 106 -10.02 -17.54 0.12
N GLU A 107 -10.66 -16.73 -0.74
CA GLU A 107 -11.61 -17.24 -1.74
C GLU A 107 -10.85 -17.90 -2.91
N TYR A 108 -9.71 -17.34 -3.28
CA TYR A 108 -8.85 -17.91 -4.32
C TYR A 108 -8.12 -19.18 -3.87
N ILE A 109 -7.74 -19.27 -2.58
CA ILE A 109 -6.93 -20.34 -2.00
C ILE A 109 -7.56 -20.77 -0.66
N PRO A 110 -8.70 -21.49 -0.67
CA PRO A 110 -9.49 -21.77 0.52
C PRO A 110 -8.79 -22.63 1.58
N HIS A 111 -7.81 -23.44 1.18
CA HIS A 111 -7.00 -24.26 2.08
C HIS A 111 -5.81 -23.49 2.70
N ALA A 112 -5.56 -22.25 2.29
CA ALA A 112 -4.48 -21.44 2.84
C ALA A 112 -4.82 -20.86 4.21
N THR A 113 -3.79 -20.69 5.04
CA THR A 113 -3.83 -19.78 6.19
C THR A 113 -3.47 -18.38 5.70
N ILE A 114 -4.38 -17.42 5.81
CA ILE A 114 -4.14 -16.04 5.39
C ILE A 114 -3.97 -15.14 6.62
N VAL A 115 -2.85 -14.43 6.68
CA VAL A 115 -2.50 -13.53 7.78
C VAL A 115 -2.51 -12.10 7.24
N GLY A 116 -3.44 -11.28 7.70
CA GLY A 116 -3.49 -9.85 7.44
C GLY A 116 -2.79 -9.06 8.52
N VAL A 117 -1.89 -8.17 8.12
CA VAL A 117 -1.19 -7.28 9.06
C VAL A 117 -1.42 -5.83 8.68
N ASP A 118 -1.76 -5.00 9.66
CA ASP A 118 -1.83 -3.55 9.48
C ASP A 118 -1.33 -2.83 10.73
N ILE A 119 -0.86 -1.61 10.55
CA ILE A 119 -0.45 -0.75 11.65
C ILE A 119 -1.64 -0.03 12.29
N ASN A 120 -2.72 0.15 11.54
CA ASN A 120 -3.92 0.85 11.98
C ASN A 120 -4.90 -0.12 12.67
N LYS A 121 -5.00 -0.03 14.00
CA LYS A 121 -5.94 -0.87 14.78
C LYS A 121 -7.42 -0.66 14.43
N TRP A 122 -7.81 0.53 13.95
CA TRP A 122 -9.18 0.72 13.47
C TRP A 122 -9.44 -0.15 12.25
N CYS A 123 -8.50 -0.20 11.29
CA CYS A 123 -8.59 -1.06 10.12
C CYS A 123 -8.69 -2.54 10.53
N LEU A 124 -7.83 -3.00 11.44
CA LEU A 124 -7.87 -4.38 11.96
C LEU A 124 -9.19 -4.71 12.64
N LYS A 125 -9.75 -3.80 13.45
CA LYS A 125 -11.06 -4.01 14.07
C LYS A 125 -12.16 -4.21 13.03
N GLN A 126 -12.14 -3.43 11.94
CA GLN A 126 -13.08 -3.59 10.84
C GLN A 126 -12.84 -4.90 10.09
N ALA A 127 -11.59 -5.27 9.84
CA ALA A 127 -11.21 -6.51 9.19
C ALA A 127 -11.70 -7.74 9.96
N THR A 128 -11.42 -7.80 11.26
CA THR A 128 -11.93 -8.87 12.13
C THR A 128 -13.46 -8.88 12.16
N ARG A 129 -14.11 -7.72 12.29
CA ARG A 129 -15.58 -7.65 12.34
C ARG A 129 -16.24 -8.18 11.06
N ASN A 130 -15.68 -7.84 9.91
CA ASN A 130 -16.32 -8.08 8.62
C ASN A 130 -15.89 -9.41 7.96
N PHE A 131 -14.69 -9.90 8.27
CA PHE A 131 -14.06 -10.99 7.51
C PHE A 131 -13.48 -12.11 8.38
N HIS A 132 -13.84 -12.20 9.66
CA HIS A 132 -13.45 -13.31 10.52
C HIS A 132 -13.79 -14.67 9.90
N ALA A 133 -12.80 -15.56 9.84
CA ALA A 133 -12.95 -16.95 9.41
C ALA A 133 -11.85 -17.82 10.05
N PRO A 134 -12.02 -19.15 10.16
CA PRO A 134 -11.04 -20.03 10.81
C PRO A 134 -9.63 -19.99 10.20
N ASN A 135 -9.50 -19.63 8.92
CA ASN A 135 -8.23 -19.56 8.21
C ASN A 135 -7.73 -18.11 7.98
N ARG A 136 -8.36 -17.11 8.60
CA ARG A 136 -8.01 -15.69 8.45
C ARG A 136 -7.63 -15.09 9.79
N PHE A 137 -6.42 -14.55 9.88
CA PHE A 137 -5.88 -13.96 11.10
C PHE A 137 -5.51 -12.50 10.86
N PHE A 138 -5.80 -11.62 11.82
CA PHE A 138 -5.54 -10.19 11.70
C PHE A 138 -4.69 -9.71 12.87
N TYR A 139 -3.49 -9.20 12.58
CA TYR A 139 -2.52 -8.80 13.58
C TYR A 139 -2.04 -7.37 13.38
N HIS A 140 -1.68 -6.75 14.50
CA HIS A 140 -0.94 -5.50 14.45
C HIS A 140 0.51 -5.74 14.07
N CYS A 141 1.12 -4.85 13.27
CA CYS A 141 2.49 -5.03 12.78
C CYS A 141 3.59 -5.05 13.87
N PHE A 142 3.22 -4.70 15.11
CA PHE A 142 4.09 -4.77 16.30
C PHE A 142 3.53 -5.70 17.39
N SER A 143 2.56 -6.55 17.04
CA SER A 143 2.12 -7.60 17.96
C SER A 143 3.19 -8.68 18.07
N GLN A 144 3.31 -9.31 19.25
CA GLN A 144 4.30 -10.36 19.48
C GLN A 144 4.05 -11.53 18.54
N GLU A 145 2.78 -11.88 18.34
CA GLU A 145 2.30 -12.91 17.44
C GLU A 145 2.88 -12.71 16.03
N PHE A 146 2.72 -11.52 15.43
CA PHE A 146 3.28 -11.26 14.10
C PHE A 146 4.82 -11.23 14.08
N LEU A 147 5.45 -10.70 15.13
CA LEU A 147 6.91 -10.61 15.20
C LEU A 147 7.56 -12.01 15.21
N GLU A 148 6.94 -12.97 15.88
CA GLU A 148 7.39 -14.36 15.97
C GLU A 148 7.04 -15.19 14.73
N MET A 149 6.01 -14.80 13.97
CA MET A 149 5.61 -15.50 12.75
C MET A 149 6.68 -15.39 11.65
N ASN A 150 7.09 -16.54 11.14
CA ASN A 150 8.04 -16.68 10.03
C ASN A 150 7.55 -17.79 9.10
N ASN A 151 8.36 -18.15 8.09
CA ASN A 151 8.06 -19.23 7.17
C ASN A 151 6.76 -19.03 6.37
N PHE A 152 6.54 -17.82 5.85
CA PHE A 152 5.48 -17.59 4.88
C PHE A 152 5.83 -18.21 3.52
N ASP A 153 4.85 -18.81 2.87
CA ASP A 153 4.94 -19.32 1.49
C ASP A 153 4.76 -18.18 0.47
N ALA A 154 3.98 -17.16 0.83
CA ALA A 154 3.91 -15.91 0.09
C ALA A 154 3.74 -14.68 0.98
N ILE A 155 4.25 -13.55 0.51
CA ILE A 155 4.03 -12.22 1.10
C ILE A 155 3.49 -11.28 0.03
N PHE A 156 2.39 -10.61 0.33
CA PHE A 156 1.74 -9.58 -0.49
C PHE A 156 1.98 -8.20 0.11
N CYS A 157 2.52 -7.29 -0.70
CA CYS A 157 2.75 -5.89 -0.41
C CYS A 157 2.16 -5.04 -1.54
N LEU A 158 0.83 -4.98 -1.62
CA LEU A 158 0.14 -4.33 -2.74
C LEU A 158 -0.36 -2.95 -2.33
N ALA A 159 0.17 -1.89 -2.96
CA ALA A 159 -0.17 -0.51 -2.63
C ALA A 159 0.06 -0.17 -1.14
N VAL A 160 1.27 -0.47 -0.63
CA VAL A 160 1.71 -0.20 0.75
C VAL A 160 2.84 0.83 0.80
N PHE A 161 3.85 0.67 -0.04
CA PHE A 161 5.07 1.48 -0.02
C PHE A 161 4.94 2.70 -0.94
N GLN A 162 4.06 3.65 -0.57
CA GLN A 162 3.78 4.82 -1.40
C GLN A 162 3.30 6.05 -0.61
N HIS A 163 3.66 7.24 -1.08
CA HIS A 163 3.27 8.51 -0.49
C HIS A 163 2.32 9.32 -1.37
N PRO A 164 1.20 9.86 -0.84
CA PRO A 164 0.29 10.71 -1.63
C PRO A 164 0.98 11.93 -2.26
N GLY A 165 1.93 12.54 -1.55
CA GLY A 165 2.69 13.69 -2.05
C GLY A 165 3.48 13.39 -3.33
N ASN A 166 3.95 12.15 -3.50
CA ASN A 166 4.68 11.73 -4.69
C ASN A 166 3.78 11.65 -5.93
N ARG A 167 2.48 11.40 -5.76
CA ARG A 167 1.52 11.19 -6.87
C ARG A 167 0.79 12.46 -7.29
N HIS A 168 0.50 13.35 -6.36
CA HIS A 168 -0.32 14.53 -6.63
C HIS A 168 0.50 15.78 -6.96
N ASN A 169 1.82 15.75 -6.74
CA ASN A 169 2.71 16.86 -7.05
C ASN A 169 3.56 16.54 -8.30
N SER A 170 3.14 17.05 -9.46
CA SER A 170 3.82 16.80 -10.74
C SER A 170 5.24 17.39 -10.78
N VAL A 171 5.46 18.53 -10.13
CA VAL A 171 6.77 19.21 -10.07
C VAL A 171 7.74 18.61 -9.04
N GLN A 172 7.30 17.62 -8.28
CA GLN A 172 8.15 16.95 -7.29
C GLN A 172 9.35 16.28 -7.97
N THR A 173 10.57 16.49 -7.47
CA THR A 173 11.78 15.82 -8.00
C THR A 173 12.35 14.78 -7.04
N GLU A 174 11.97 14.86 -5.75
CA GLU A 174 12.46 13.97 -4.68
C GLU A 174 11.32 13.21 -4.01
N SER A 175 11.58 12.00 -3.48
CA SER A 175 10.55 11.23 -2.80
C SER A 175 10.24 11.81 -1.41
N TYR A 176 8.95 11.97 -1.10
CA TYR A 176 8.48 12.20 0.27
C TYR A 176 8.55 10.96 1.18
N TYR A 177 8.79 9.78 0.58
CA TYR A 177 8.92 8.51 1.28
C TYR A 177 10.32 7.94 1.02
N PRO A 178 11.23 7.90 2.00
CA PRO A 178 12.62 7.54 1.77
C PRO A 178 12.80 6.09 1.29
N PHE A 179 13.71 5.87 0.33
CA PHE A 179 14.09 4.54 -0.14
C PHE A 179 14.60 3.66 1.01
N SER A 180 15.32 4.23 1.98
CA SER A 180 15.81 3.49 3.15
C SER A 180 14.67 2.88 3.99
N HIS A 181 13.52 3.55 4.08
CA HIS A 181 12.34 3.02 4.77
C HIS A 181 11.70 1.88 3.99
N PHE A 182 11.70 1.98 2.66
CA PHE A 182 11.25 0.92 1.76
C PHE A 182 12.15 -0.31 1.88
N GLU A 183 13.46 -0.15 1.66
CA GLU A 183 14.44 -1.23 1.71
C GLU A 183 14.47 -1.92 3.07
N LYS A 184 14.48 -1.15 4.17
CA LYS A 184 14.44 -1.74 5.53
C LYS A 184 13.25 -2.67 5.71
N LYS A 185 12.04 -2.22 5.35
CA LYS A 185 10.83 -3.03 5.52
C LYS A 185 10.80 -4.24 4.59
N ILE A 186 11.30 -4.09 3.36
CA ILE A 186 11.46 -5.22 2.44
C ILE A 186 12.40 -6.27 3.01
N ASN A 187 13.52 -5.88 3.61
CA ASN A 187 14.45 -6.82 4.25
C ASN A 187 13.78 -7.57 5.41
N GLU A 188 13.11 -6.86 6.32
CA GLU A 188 12.38 -7.47 7.44
C GLU A 188 11.30 -8.47 6.96
N LEU A 189 10.58 -8.17 5.87
CA LEU A 189 9.58 -9.08 5.30
C LEU A 189 10.24 -10.27 4.59
N SER A 190 11.33 -10.03 3.86
CA SER A 190 12.10 -11.06 3.17
C SER A 190 12.63 -12.12 4.13
N GLU A 191 13.03 -11.74 5.35
CA GLU A 191 13.47 -12.67 6.40
C GLU A 191 12.36 -13.65 6.81
N LYS A 192 11.10 -13.21 6.77
CA LYS A 192 9.93 -14.04 7.12
C LYS A 192 9.50 -14.98 5.98
N LEU A 193 9.98 -14.77 4.76
CA LEU A 193 9.63 -15.58 3.58
C LEU A 193 10.51 -16.84 3.46
N LYS A 194 9.88 -18.00 3.23
CA LYS A 194 10.59 -19.26 2.96
C LYS A 194 11.47 -19.17 1.70
N PRO A 195 12.56 -19.96 1.61
CA PRO A 195 13.18 -20.28 0.32
C PRO A 195 12.12 -20.78 -0.66
N ASN A 196 12.24 -20.43 -1.94
CA ASN A 196 11.25 -20.67 -3.00
C ASN A 196 9.87 -19.99 -2.81
N GLY A 197 9.66 -19.27 -1.72
CA GLY A 197 8.44 -18.49 -1.48
C GLY A 197 8.31 -17.30 -2.43
N LEU A 198 7.07 -16.81 -2.58
CA LEU A 198 6.75 -15.72 -3.49
C LEU A 198 6.59 -14.37 -2.78
N PHE A 199 7.24 -13.34 -3.29
CA PHE A 199 7.08 -11.96 -2.87
C PHE A 199 6.30 -11.20 -3.93
N PHE A 200 5.06 -10.82 -3.60
CA PHE A 200 4.18 -10.01 -4.44
C PHE A 200 4.29 -8.54 -4.03
N ILE A 201 4.68 -7.68 -4.96
CA ILE A 201 4.85 -6.25 -4.73
C ILE A 201 4.36 -5.45 -5.93
N ASP A 202 3.47 -4.51 -5.70
CA ASP A 202 2.94 -3.66 -6.76
C ASP A 202 2.47 -2.33 -6.18
N HIS A 203 2.27 -1.34 -7.04
CA HIS A 203 1.82 -0.01 -6.66
C HIS A 203 2.69 0.65 -5.57
N CYS A 204 4.01 0.48 -5.68
CA CYS A 204 5.01 1.11 -4.84
C CYS A 204 5.67 2.31 -5.55
N ASP A 205 6.27 3.21 -4.78
CA ASP A 205 7.00 4.38 -5.32
C ASP A 205 8.43 4.04 -5.77
N PHE A 206 8.93 2.85 -5.43
CA PHE A 206 10.28 2.36 -5.72
C PHE A 206 10.22 1.02 -6.45
N ASN A 207 11.28 0.73 -7.21
CA ASN A 207 11.43 -0.55 -7.91
C ASN A 207 12.11 -1.58 -6.99
N PHE A 208 11.49 -2.76 -6.83
CA PHE A 208 12.06 -3.86 -6.05
C PHE A 208 13.42 -4.33 -6.61
N LEU A 209 13.64 -4.18 -7.92
CA LEU A 209 14.93 -4.50 -8.56
C LEU A 209 16.10 -3.67 -8.04
N GLU A 210 15.85 -2.51 -7.45
CA GLU A 210 16.90 -1.65 -6.89
C GLU A 210 17.28 -2.00 -5.45
N VAL A 211 16.53 -2.88 -4.79
CA VAL A 211 16.78 -3.29 -3.39
C VAL A 211 17.96 -4.26 -3.33
N ASN A 212 18.85 -4.09 -2.36
CA ASN A 212 20.06 -4.92 -2.25
C ASN A 212 19.77 -6.42 -2.11
N ILE A 213 18.65 -6.77 -1.47
CA ILE A 213 18.26 -8.17 -1.26
C ILE A 213 17.78 -8.85 -2.54
N MET A 214 17.53 -8.12 -3.63
CA MET A 214 17.12 -8.67 -4.93
C MET A 214 18.08 -9.77 -5.45
N LYS A 215 19.36 -9.76 -5.06
CA LYS A 215 20.32 -10.84 -5.37
C LYS A 215 19.86 -12.24 -4.89
N GLN A 216 19.11 -12.28 -3.80
CA GLN A 216 18.50 -13.49 -3.22
C GLN A 216 17.19 -13.87 -3.91
N TYR A 217 16.75 -13.10 -4.90
CA TYR A 217 15.51 -13.32 -5.62
C TYR A 217 15.79 -13.56 -7.10
N ARG A 218 14.80 -14.17 -7.76
CA ARG A 218 14.64 -14.14 -9.20
C ARG A 218 13.26 -13.56 -9.55
N ILE A 219 13.14 -12.97 -10.73
CA ILE A 219 11.83 -12.63 -11.27
C ILE A 219 11.07 -13.95 -11.45
N ALA A 220 9.87 -14.05 -10.86
CA ALA A 220 9.09 -15.28 -10.98
C ALA A 220 8.61 -15.44 -12.44
N PRO A 221 8.74 -16.63 -13.04
CA PRO A 221 8.50 -16.86 -14.47
C PRO A 221 6.99 -17.03 -14.78
N PHE A 222 6.15 -16.16 -14.21
CA PHE A 222 4.72 -16.17 -14.45
C PHE A 222 4.36 -15.29 -15.65
N LEU A 223 3.42 -15.77 -16.47
CA LEU A 223 2.82 -14.96 -17.52
C LEU A 223 2.17 -13.72 -16.90
N ASN A 224 2.29 -12.57 -17.57
CA ASN A 224 1.76 -11.28 -17.11
C ASN A 224 2.33 -10.80 -15.76
N ASN A 225 3.49 -11.29 -15.30
CA ASN A 225 4.15 -10.74 -14.11
C ASN A 225 4.52 -9.25 -14.31
N GLN A 226 4.84 -8.87 -15.54
CA GLN A 226 5.20 -7.51 -15.92
C GLN A 226 3.94 -6.65 -16.16
N CYS A 227 3.90 -5.43 -15.62
CA CYS A 227 2.78 -4.51 -15.79
C CYS A 227 3.24 -3.06 -15.96
N LEU A 228 2.63 -2.35 -16.91
CA LEU A 228 2.82 -0.91 -17.11
C LEU A 228 2.02 -0.12 -16.06
N ARG A 229 2.69 0.78 -15.35
CA ARG A 229 2.09 1.65 -14.34
C ARG A 229 2.35 3.11 -14.70
N GLN A 230 1.27 3.88 -14.83
CA GLN A 230 1.34 5.34 -14.96
C GLN A 230 1.44 5.96 -13.57
N ARG A 231 2.63 5.91 -12.99
CA ARG A 231 2.91 6.52 -11.69
C ARG A 231 4.38 6.94 -11.58
N PRO A 232 4.68 8.00 -10.81
CA PRO A 232 6.05 8.37 -10.51
C PRO A 232 6.85 7.21 -9.91
N LEU A 233 8.06 7.03 -10.42
CA LEU A 233 9.07 6.13 -9.89
C LEU A 233 10.23 6.96 -9.34
N PHE A 234 10.74 6.55 -8.19
CA PHE A 234 11.94 7.10 -7.58
C PHE A 234 13.02 6.02 -7.52
N ASN A 235 14.29 6.42 -7.63
CA ASN A 235 15.43 5.53 -7.46
C ASN A 235 15.89 5.48 -5.98
N ARG A 236 16.93 4.68 -5.73
CA ARG A 236 17.61 4.59 -4.42
C ARG A 236 18.08 5.91 -3.81
N ASP A 237 18.38 6.91 -4.64
CA ASP A 237 18.79 8.26 -4.20
C ASP A 237 17.59 9.18 -3.95
N ASN A 238 16.38 8.63 -3.91
CA ASN A 238 15.11 9.34 -3.77
C ASN A 238 14.79 10.29 -4.92
N LYS A 239 15.48 10.21 -6.06
CA LYS A 239 15.22 11.06 -7.22
C LYS A 239 14.17 10.45 -8.11
N LYS A 240 13.23 11.27 -8.59
CA LYS A 240 12.21 10.86 -9.56
C LYS A 240 12.90 10.54 -10.89
N THR A 241 12.70 9.34 -11.40
CA THR A 241 13.33 8.85 -12.65
C THR A 241 12.36 8.74 -13.80
N ALA A 242 11.10 8.43 -13.54
CA ALA A 242 10.08 8.27 -14.57
C ALA A 242 8.67 8.57 -14.05
N MET A 243 7.76 8.90 -14.98
CA MET A 243 6.32 9.06 -14.72
C MET A 243 5.51 7.82 -15.11
N VAL A 244 6.13 6.90 -15.87
CA VAL A 244 5.58 5.62 -16.31
C VAL A 244 6.67 4.58 -16.12
N GLN A 245 6.32 3.40 -15.63
CA GLN A 245 7.27 2.33 -15.40
C GLN A 245 6.65 0.98 -15.74
N THR A 246 7.49 0.07 -16.19
CA THR A 246 7.13 -1.32 -16.41
C THR A 246 7.74 -2.15 -15.28
N ASN A 247 6.89 -2.70 -14.42
CA ASN A 247 7.34 -3.38 -13.20
C ASN A 247 7.05 -4.87 -13.25
N PHE A 248 8.02 -5.66 -12.79
CA PHE A 248 7.75 -7.02 -12.32
C PHE A 248 7.10 -6.94 -10.94
N ARG A 249 6.12 -7.81 -10.70
CA ARG A 249 5.26 -7.75 -9.52
C ARG A 249 5.39 -8.96 -8.60
N VAL A 250 5.99 -10.03 -9.10
CA VAL A 250 6.14 -11.30 -8.40
C VAL A 250 7.60 -11.75 -8.51
N PHE A 251 8.21 -11.97 -7.36
CA PHE A 251 9.59 -12.41 -7.23
C PHE A 251 9.60 -13.71 -6.44
N GLN A 252 10.51 -14.61 -6.77
CA GLN A 252 10.70 -15.86 -6.03
C GLN A 252 12.03 -15.79 -5.29
N LYS A 253 12.00 -16.08 -3.99
CA LYS A 253 13.21 -16.19 -3.17
C LYS A 253 13.98 -17.46 -3.57
N LYS A 254 15.29 -17.34 -3.77
CA LYS A 254 16.19 -18.47 -4.05
C LYS A 254 16.43 -19.31 -2.80
#